data_AF-A0A7J2U6Z0-F1
#
_entry.id   AF-A0A7J2U6Z0-F1
#
_cell.length_a   1.000
_cell.length_b   1.000
_cell.length_c   1.000
_cell.angle_alpha   90.00
_cell.angle_beta   90.00
_cell.angle_gamma   90.00
#
_symmetry.space_group_name_H-M   'P 1'
#
loop_
_entity.id
_entity.type
_entity.pdbx_description
1 polymer ?
#
loop_
_entity_poly.entity_id
_entity_poly.type
_entity_poly.pdbx_seq_one_letter_code
_entity_poly.pdbx_strand_id
1 'polypeptide(L)'
;MYSRYESQRAVGEAQLSEHAPLSLKESDRVEIVCLMDNSVDLLSTTGREEVKGVREWVKHLPRAPIAEHGLSMLIRVYGGTELHNLLFDTGISSRGVLVNARRMGLDFAEVECIILSHGHYDHFGGLPAVAKAIGKEN
;
A
#
# COMPACT_ATOMS: atom_id res chain seq x y z
N MET A 1 -58.03 11.33 -11.53
CA MET A 1 -57.40 12.28 -12.49
C MET A 1 -55.94 11.87 -12.63
N TYR A 2 -55.66 10.83 -13.42
CA TYR A 2 -54.31 10.35 -13.70
C TYR A 2 -53.78 11.14 -14.90
N SER A 3 -52.71 11.89 -14.72
CA SER A 3 -52.02 12.57 -15.83
C SER A 3 -50.78 11.76 -16.20
N ARG A 4 -50.74 11.32 -17.46
CA ARG A 4 -49.58 10.72 -18.11
C ARG A 4 -48.54 11.81 -18.36
N TYR A 5 -47.29 11.55 -17.99
CA TYR A 5 -46.13 12.24 -18.56
C TYR A 5 -45.28 11.18 -19.27
N GLU A 6 -45.40 11.13 -20.59
CA GLU A 6 -44.36 10.57 -21.44
C GLU A 6 -43.26 11.62 -21.56
N SER A 7 -42.05 11.28 -21.17
CA SER A 7 -40.86 12.03 -21.55
C SER A 7 -39.93 11.08 -22.30
N GLN A 8 -39.93 11.21 -23.62
CA GLN A 8 -38.83 10.77 -24.46
C GLN A 8 -37.54 11.43 -23.94
N ARG A 9 -36.60 10.61 -23.48
CA ARG A 9 -35.18 10.97 -23.43
C ARG A 9 -34.45 9.90 -24.23
N ALA A 10 -34.01 10.31 -25.42
CA ALA A 10 -32.94 9.63 -26.12
C ALA A 10 -31.73 9.59 -25.18
N VAL A 11 -31.46 8.42 -24.61
CA VAL A 11 -30.18 8.16 -23.95
C VAL A 11 -29.19 8.04 -25.11
N GLY A 12 -28.44 9.11 -25.35
CA GLY A 12 -27.25 9.02 -26.19
C GLY A 12 -26.36 7.94 -25.59
N GLU A 13 -26.14 6.87 -26.35
CA GLU A 13 -25.10 5.90 -26.06
C GLU A 13 -23.79 6.68 -26.01
N ALA A 14 -23.29 6.92 -24.80
CA ALA A 14 -21.91 7.33 -24.63
C ALA A 14 -21.07 6.17 -25.17
N GLN A 15 -20.51 6.36 -26.36
CA GLN A 15 -19.48 5.47 -26.89
C GLN A 15 -18.35 5.45 -25.86
N LEU A 16 -18.30 4.38 -25.08
CA LEU A 16 -17.14 4.03 -24.28
C LEU A 16 -16.00 3.86 -25.28
N SER A 17 -15.06 4.81 -25.28
CA SER A 17 -13.86 4.69 -26.10
C SER A 17 -13.14 3.41 -25.69
N GLU A 18 -12.95 2.47 -26.62
CA GLU A 18 -12.04 1.35 -26.41
C GLU A 18 -10.67 1.92 -26.02
N HIS A 19 -10.28 1.75 -24.76
CA HIS A 19 -8.96 2.14 -24.30
C HIS A 19 -7.94 1.30 -25.06
N ALA A 20 -6.94 1.95 -25.66
CA ALA A 20 -5.80 1.25 -26.27
C ALA A 20 -5.25 0.24 -25.25
N PRO A 21 -4.91 -0.99 -25.68
CA PRO A 21 -4.44 -2.02 -24.76
C PRO A 21 -3.22 -1.49 -24.00
N LEU A 22 -3.32 -1.48 -22.67
CA LEU A 22 -2.21 -1.09 -21.80
C LEU A 22 -1.05 -2.06 -22.04
N SER A 23 0.07 -1.54 -22.54
CA SER A 23 1.31 -2.30 -22.64
C SER A 23 1.94 -2.37 -21.25
N LEU A 24 1.75 -3.50 -20.56
CA LEU A 24 2.37 -3.77 -19.27
C LEU A 24 3.78 -4.33 -19.47
N LYS A 25 4.74 -3.78 -18.74
CA LYS A 25 6.09 -4.35 -18.63
C LYS A 25 6.06 -5.45 -17.58
N GLU A 26 6.75 -6.56 -17.86
CA GLU A 26 6.98 -7.62 -16.88
C GLU A 26 7.98 -7.14 -15.80
N SER A 27 7.80 -7.59 -14.57
CA SER A 27 8.73 -7.35 -13.45
C SER A 27 9.65 -8.55 -13.25
N ASP A 28 10.93 -8.32 -12.96
CA ASP A 28 11.88 -9.39 -12.63
C ASP A 28 11.66 -9.94 -11.22
N ARG A 29 11.29 -9.06 -10.28
CA ARG A 29 11.08 -9.40 -8.86
C ARG A 29 10.14 -8.41 -8.20
N VAL A 30 9.34 -8.92 -7.26
CA VAL A 30 8.58 -8.10 -6.32
C VAL A 30 8.98 -8.49 -4.90
N GLU A 31 9.28 -7.49 -4.08
CA GLU A 31 9.49 -7.64 -2.64
C GLU A 31 8.38 -6.90 -1.91
N ILE A 32 7.74 -7.59 -0.95
CA ILE A 32 6.64 -7.04 -0.15
C ILE A 32 7.08 -7.06 1.30
N VAL A 33 7.11 -5.89 1.93
CA VAL A 33 7.43 -5.74 3.34
C VAL A 33 6.16 -5.33 4.08
N CYS A 34 5.68 -6.20 4.96
CA CYS A 34 4.54 -5.89 5.83
C CYS A 34 4.97 -4.89 6.91
N LEU A 35 4.45 -3.67 6.84
CA LEU A 35 4.75 -2.58 7.76
C LEU A 35 3.75 -2.51 8.90
N MET A 36 2.50 -2.92 8.67
CA MET A 36 1.46 -2.99 9.68
C MET A 36 0.49 -4.12 9.35
N ASP A 37 0.13 -4.88 10.38
CA ASP A 37 -0.95 -5.86 10.37
C ASP A 37 -1.55 -5.90 11.80
N ASN A 38 -2.72 -6.51 11.94
CA ASN A 38 -3.42 -6.71 13.20
C ASN A 38 -2.60 -7.54 14.21
N SER A 39 -1.57 -8.26 13.75
CA SER A 39 -0.75 -9.14 14.57
C SER A 39 0.71 -9.18 14.13
N VAL A 40 1.60 -9.56 15.04
CA VAL A 40 3.01 -9.86 14.74
C VAL A 40 3.30 -11.28 15.18
N ASP A 41 3.70 -12.14 14.25
CA ASP A 41 4.18 -13.49 14.56
C ASP A 41 5.70 -13.49 14.79
N LEU A 42 6.11 -13.42 16.06
CA LEU A 42 7.52 -13.46 16.47
C LEU A 42 8.08 -14.88 16.62
N LEU A 43 7.22 -15.89 16.62
CA LEU A 43 7.58 -17.27 16.97
C LEU A 43 7.40 -18.24 15.80
N SER A 44 6.96 -17.74 14.65
CA SER A 44 6.85 -18.51 13.41
C SER A 44 8.10 -19.35 13.15
N THR A 45 7.89 -20.66 12.99
CA THR A 45 8.92 -21.61 12.55
C THR A 45 8.69 -22.08 11.12
N THR A 46 7.68 -21.52 10.44
CA THR A 46 7.39 -21.77 9.04
C THR A 46 8.48 -21.16 8.16
N GLY A 47 9.52 -21.95 7.89
CA GLY A 47 10.57 -21.58 6.94
C GLY A 47 10.07 -21.72 5.52
N ARG A 48 9.99 -20.59 4.80
CA ARG A 48 9.86 -20.55 3.34
C ARG A 48 11.00 -19.70 2.81
N GLU A 49 11.60 -20.11 1.70
CA GLU A 49 12.75 -19.39 1.13
C GLU A 49 12.38 -17.94 0.73
N GLU A 50 11.13 -17.74 0.34
CA GLU A 50 10.60 -16.47 -0.14
C GLU A 50 10.17 -15.52 0.99
N VAL A 51 10.10 -16.00 2.24
CA VAL A 51 9.55 -15.25 3.37
C VAL A 51 10.61 -15.11 4.46
N LYS A 52 10.92 -13.86 4.81
CA LYS A 52 11.76 -13.56 5.97
C LYS A 52 10.88 -13.25 7.17
N GLY A 53 11.00 -14.05 8.22
CA GLY A 53 10.37 -13.78 9.51
C GLY A 53 11.03 -12.60 10.23
N VAL A 54 10.33 -12.04 11.22
CA VAL A 54 10.81 -10.87 11.99
C VAL A 54 12.19 -11.13 12.62
N ARG A 55 12.46 -12.35 13.09
CA ARG A 55 13.74 -12.74 13.69
C ARG A 55 14.89 -12.83 12.69
N GLU A 56 14.61 -13.21 11.45
CA GLU A 56 15.61 -13.34 10.39
C GLU A 56 16.04 -11.97 9.88
N TRP A 57 15.11 -11.03 9.91
CA TRP A 57 15.34 -9.68 9.44
C TRP A 57 15.93 -8.76 10.53
N VAL A 58 15.52 -8.92 11.79
CA VAL A 58 16.03 -8.11 12.91
C VAL A 58 16.86 -8.99 13.84
N LYS A 59 18.18 -9.05 13.60
CA LYS A 59 19.13 -9.88 14.37
C LYS A 59 19.22 -9.51 15.86
N HIS A 60 18.93 -8.25 16.19
CA HIS A 60 18.89 -7.73 17.56
C HIS A 60 17.60 -6.92 17.73
N LEU A 61 16.67 -7.43 18.52
CA LEU A 61 15.40 -6.75 18.84
C LEU A 61 15.54 -5.93 20.14
N PRO A 62 15.90 -4.64 20.11
CA PRO A 62 15.61 -3.79 21.25
C PRO A 62 14.11 -3.48 21.34
N ARG A 63 13.36 -3.57 20.21
CA ARG A 63 11.93 -3.19 20.12
C ARG A 63 11.18 -4.00 19.06
N ALA A 64 10.19 -4.80 19.48
CA ALA A 64 9.28 -5.53 18.58
C ALA A 64 8.43 -4.58 17.72
N PRO A 65 8.05 -4.94 16.47
CA PRO A 65 7.11 -4.17 15.65
C PRO A 65 5.78 -3.92 16.38
N ILE A 66 5.11 -2.82 16.02
CA ILE A 66 3.74 -2.53 16.46
C ILE A 66 2.77 -3.33 15.59
N ALA A 67 1.73 -3.89 16.21
CA ALA A 67 0.54 -4.39 15.52
C ALA A 67 -0.64 -3.47 15.86
N GLU A 68 -1.33 -3.01 14.83
CA GLU A 68 -2.51 -2.14 14.89
C GLU A 68 -3.48 -2.56 13.79
N HIS A 69 -4.74 -2.15 13.92
CA HIS A 69 -5.68 -2.28 12.82
C HIS A 69 -5.26 -1.43 11.62
N GLY A 70 -5.54 -1.91 10.41
CA GLY A 70 -5.14 -1.23 9.18
C GLY A 70 -3.84 -1.77 8.61
N LEU A 71 -3.98 -2.64 7.61
CA LEU A 71 -2.87 -3.21 6.85
C LEU A 71 -2.05 -2.09 6.19
N SER A 72 -0.72 -2.25 6.15
CA SER A 72 0.15 -1.40 5.33
C SER A 72 1.37 -2.17 4.87
N MET A 73 1.73 -2.00 3.60
CA MET A 73 2.86 -2.70 2.98
C MET A 73 3.71 -1.77 2.14
N LEU A 74 5.04 -1.91 2.23
CA LEU A 74 5.95 -1.37 1.22
C LEU A 74 6.14 -2.41 0.13
N ILE A 75 5.82 -2.03 -1.10
CA ILE A 75 5.97 -2.86 -2.30
C ILE A 75 7.13 -2.32 -3.12
N ARG A 76 8.11 -3.18 -3.38
CA ARG A 76 9.27 -2.88 -4.22
C ARG A 76 9.21 -3.72 -5.48
N VAL A 77 9.08 -3.06 -6.63
CA VAL A 77 9.00 -3.71 -7.95
C VAL A 77 10.30 -3.45 -8.69
N TYR A 78 10.98 -4.51 -9.10
CA TYR A 78 12.24 -4.48 -9.84
C TYR A 78 11.98 -4.86 -11.30
N GLY A 79 12.50 -4.08 -12.25
CA GLY A 79 12.40 -4.36 -13.68
C GLY A 79 13.57 -3.77 -14.47
N GLY A 80 14.43 -4.61 -15.02
CA GLY A 80 15.69 -4.21 -15.66
C GLY A 80 16.58 -3.43 -14.69
N THR A 81 16.80 -2.14 -14.97
CA THR A 81 17.55 -1.23 -14.09
C THR A 81 16.66 -0.35 -13.22
N GLU A 82 15.34 -0.49 -13.31
CA GLU A 82 14.35 0.32 -12.61
C GLU A 82 13.94 -0.35 -11.28
N LEU A 83 13.77 0.46 -10.23
CA LEU A 83 13.21 0.08 -8.94
C LEU A 83 12.09 1.07 -8.61
N HIS A 84 10.89 0.55 -8.42
CA HIS A 84 9.73 1.32 -7.98
C HIS A 84 9.35 0.98 -6.53
N ASN A 85 9.17 2.01 -5.70
CA ASN A 85 8.78 1.86 -4.30
C ASN A 85 7.38 2.44 -4.08
N LEU A 86 6.42 1.58 -3.76
CA LEU A 86 5.04 1.97 -3.54
C LEU A 86 4.63 1.65 -2.11
N LEU A 87 3.89 2.55 -1.47
CA LEU A 87 3.26 2.27 -0.18
C LEU A 87 1.80 1.93 -0.40
N PHE A 88 1.40 0.72 -0.03
CA PHE A 88 0.01 0.29 -0.03
C PHE A 88 -0.59 0.50 1.36
N ASP A 89 -1.58 1.39 1.45
CA ASP A 89 -2.22 1.87 2.67
C ASP A 89 -1.25 2.46 3.71
N THR A 90 -1.80 3.16 4.70
CA THR A 90 -1.03 3.95 5.68
C THR A 90 -1.38 3.64 7.13
N GLY A 91 -2.25 2.65 7.36
CA GLY A 91 -2.69 2.22 8.68
C GLY A 91 -3.59 3.24 9.40
N ILE A 92 -4.07 2.86 10.58
CA ILE A 92 -5.02 3.65 11.38
C ILE A 92 -4.38 4.84 12.10
N SER A 93 -3.10 4.75 12.45
CA SER A 93 -2.43 5.74 13.28
C SER A 93 -1.41 6.57 12.51
N SER A 94 -1.20 7.81 12.95
CA SER A 94 -0.20 8.72 12.40
C SER A 94 1.26 8.29 12.64
N ARG A 95 1.50 7.21 13.40
CA ARG A 95 2.83 6.81 13.87
C ARG A 95 3.18 5.36 13.60
N GLY A 96 2.23 4.44 13.59
CA GLY A 96 2.47 2.99 13.57
C GLY A 96 3.39 2.58 12.42
N VAL A 97 2.95 2.87 11.18
CA VAL A 97 3.72 2.60 9.95
C VAL A 97 5.12 3.23 9.98
N LEU A 98 5.23 4.51 10.35
CA LEU A 98 6.52 5.22 10.40
C LEU A 98 7.46 4.68 11.50
N VAL A 99 6.91 4.23 12.63
CA VAL A 99 7.70 3.63 13.70
C VAL A 99 8.24 2.27 13.26
N ASN A 100 7.39 1.44 12.64
CA ASN A 100 7.81 0.16 12.11
C ASN A 100 8.87 0.37 11.03
N ALA A 101 8.61 1.18 10.01
CA ALA A 101 9.59 1.52 8.97
C ALA A 101 10.98 1.92 9.52
N ARG A 102 11.03 2.79 10.55
CA ARG A 102 12.31 3.15 11.19
C ARG A 102 13.00 1.99 11.91
N ARG A 103 12.26 1.15 12.63
CA ARG A 103 12.81 -0.05 13.30
C ARG A 103 13.37 -1.06 12.31
N MET A 104 12.80 -1.00 11.11
CA MET A 104 13.06 -1.85 9.97
C MET A 104 14.18 -1.30 9.05
N GLY A 105 14.71 -0.11 9.36
CA GLY A 105 15.75 0.55 8.58
C GLY A 105 15.29 1.03 7.19
N LEU A 106 13.99 1.24 7.01
CA LEU A 106 13.40 1.68 5.75
C LEU A 106 13.29 3.22 5.72
N ASP A 107 13.65 3.81 4.58
CA ASP A 107 13.52 5.24 4.30
C ASP A 107 12.29 5.50 3.44
N PHE A 108 11.41 6.39 3.91
CA PHE A 108 10.17 6.75 3.19
C PHE A 108 10.40 7.80 2.12
N ALA A 109 11.56 8.48 2.10
CA ALA A 109 11.91 9.39 1.01
C ALA A 109 11.96 8.67 -0.36
N GLU A 110 12.21 7.35 -0.35
CA GLU A 110 12.23 6.51 -1.55
C GLU A 110 10.83 6.22 -2.12
N VAL A 111 9.75 6.41 -1.35
CA VAL A 111 8.39 6.09 -1.79
C VAL A 111 7.93 7.03 -2.90
N GLU A 112 7.44 6.46 -3.99
CA GLU A 112 7.04 7.16 -5.21
C GLU A 112 5.53 7.40 -5.26
N CYS A 113 4.77 6.46 -4.73
CA CYS A 113 3.32 6.44 -4.84
C CYS A 113 2.71 5.85 -3.56
N ILE A 114 1.57 6.39 -3.16
CA ILE A 114 0.70 5.80 -2.13
C ILE A 114 -0.54 5.27 -2.83
N ILE A 115 -0.82 3.99 -2.64
CA ILE A 115 -2.04 3.32 -3.10
C ILE A 115 -2.95 3.17 -1.89
N LEU A 116 -4.17 3.70 -1.96
CA LEU A 116 -5.20 3.44 -0.98
C LEU A 116 -6.11 2.33 -1.49
N SER A 117 -6.25 1.25 -0.72
CA SER A 117 -7.11 0.13 -1.08
C SER A 117 -8.59 0.53 -1.11
N HIS A 118 -9.02 1.31 -0.12
CA HIS A 118 -10.38 1.86 -0.01
C HIS A 118 -10.47 3.00 1.01
N GLY A 119 -11.65 3.61 1.13
CA GLY A 119 -11.90 4.82 1.92
C GLY A 119 -12.26 4.62 3.40
N HIS A 120 -11.75 3.58 4.07
CA HIS A 120 -11.91 3.44 5.52
C HIS A 120 -10.73 4.04 6.28
N TYR A 121 -11.01 4.59 7.46
CA TYR A 121 -10.05 5.40 8.22
C TYR A 121 -8.80 4.61 8.64
N ASP A 122 -8.93 3.32 8.88
CA ASP A 122 -7.82 2.43 9.21
C ASP A 122 -6.85 2.20 8.03
N HIS A 123 -7.18 2.65 6.82
CA HIS A 123 -6.31 2.56 5.65
C HIS A 123 -5.60 3.89 5.33
N PHE A 124 -6.21 5.03 5.66
CA PHE A 124 -5.65 6.35 5.37
C PHE A 124 -5.32 7.19 6.62
N GLY A 125 -5.52 6.69 7.83
CA GLY A 125 -5.30 7.43 9.08
C GLY A 125 -3.86 7.92 9.25
N GLY A 126 -2.89 7.16 8.74
CA GLY A 126 -1.48 7.55 8.72
C GLY A 126 -1.08 8.52 7.61
N LEU A 127 -1.93 8.73 6.60
CA LEU A 127 -1.59 9.41 5.35
C LEU A 127 -0.94 10.79 5.54
N PRO A 128 -1.44 11.71 6.38
CA PRO A 128 -0.81 13.02 6.53
C PRO A 128 0.62 12.96 7.06
N ALA A 129 0.90 12.04 7.99
CA ALA A 129 2.23 11.86 8.56
C ALA A 129 3.17 11.17 7.57
N VAL A 130 2.67 10.18 6.83
CA VAL A 130 3.40 9.51 5.76
C VAL A 130 3.77 10.49 4.65
N ALA A 131 2.82 11.27 4.15
CA ALA A 131 3.07 12.27 3.09
C ALA A 131 4.16 13.26 3.51
N LYS A 132 4.14 13.72 4.76
CA LYS A 132 5.21 14.56 5.31
C LYS A 132 6.57 13.85 5.37
N ALA A 133 6.60 12.56 5.67
CA ALA A 133 7.82 11.77 5.74
C ALA A 133 8.43 11.50 4.34
N ILE A 134 7.60 11.39 3.30
CA ILE A 134 8.06 11.27 1.91
C ILE A 134 8.71 12.57 1.45
N GLY A 135 8.20 13.73 1.89
CA GLY A 135 8.86 15.02 1.70
C GLY A 135 8.90 15.54 0.26
N LYS A 136 8.06 15.01 -0.63
CA LYS A 136 7.90 15.53 -2.01
C LYS A 136 6.98 16.75 -1.98
N GLU A 137 7.42 17.86 -2.55
CA GLU A 137 6.58 19.03 -2.79
C GLU A 137 5.56 18.68 -3.90
N ASN A 138 4.27 19.02 -3.67
CA ASN A 138 3.20 18.83 -4.67
C ASN A 138 3.20 19.96 -5.69
#